data_AF-A0A932VD91-F1
#
_entry.id   AF-A0A932VD91-F1
#
_cell.length_a   1.000
_cell.length_b   1.000
_cell.length_c   1.000
_cell.angle_alpha   90.00
_cell.angle_beta   90.00
_cell.angle_gamma   90.00
#
_symmetry.space_group_name_H-M   'P 1'
#
loop_
_entity.id
_entity.type
_entity.pdbx_description
1 polymer ?
#
loop_
_entity_poly.entity_id
_entity_poly.type
_entity_poly.pdbx_seq_one_letter_code
_entity_poly.pdbx_strand_id
1 'polypeptide(L)' 'MSAKEVIKLRDKLQVSQEELSDAFGLSGRNAISRWETGRRKPSELARRLLCLLNDLPVGEAKAIIRRLGQYKLKRR' A
#
# COMPACT_ATOMS: atom_id res chain seq x y z
N MET A 1 -9.29 2.63 6.76
CA MET A 1 -8.08 2.28 7.51
C MET A 1 -7.44 3.52 8.10
N SER A 2 -7.15 3.42 9.38
CA SER A 2 -6.31 4.29 10.20
C SER A 2 -4.83 4.02 9.92
N ALA A 3 -3.98 4.94 10.37
CA ALA A 3 -2.53 4.85 10.27
C ALA A 3 -1.98 3.51 10.82
N LYS A 4 -2.45 3.09 12.00
CA LYS A 4 -2.03 1.82 12.64
C LYS A 4 -2.41 0.59 11.82
N GLU A 5 -3.57 0.61 11.17
CA GLU A 5 -4.01 -0.51 10.33
C GLU A 5 -3.15 -0.60 9.06
N VAL A 6 -2.75 0.52 8.47
CA VAL A 6 -1.85 0.53 7.29
C VAL A 6 -0.50 -0.11 7.64
N ILE A 7 0.08 0.26 8.79
CA ILE A 7 1.33 -0.35 9.29
C ILE A 7 1.16 -1.86 9.46
N LYS A 8 0.11 -2.30 10.17
CA LYS A 8 -0.17 -3.72 10.41
C LYS A 8 -0.33 -4.50 9.12
N LEU A 9 -1.04 -3.96 8.13
CA LEU A 9 -1.18 -4.58 6.82
C LEU A 9 0.18 -4.71 6.13
N ARG A 10 0.96 -3.61 6.07
CA ARG A 10 2.27 -3.62 5.42
C ARG A 10 3.22 -4.65 6.05
N ASP A 11 3.24 -4.73 7.37
CA ASP A 11 4.05 -5.70 8.12
C ASP A 11 3.53 -7.13 7.95
N LYS A 12 2.20 -7.35 7.97
CA LYS A 12 1.55 -8.65 7.66
C LYS A 12 1.98 -9.16 6.29
N LEU A 13 2.05 -8.27 5.30
CA LEU A 13 2.45 -8.61 3.93
C LEU A 13 3.97 -8.67 3.74
N GLN A 14 4.76 -8.22 4.73
CA GLN A 14 6.23 -8.12 4.67
C GLN A 14 6.70 -7.39 3.40
N VAL A 15 6.11 -6.22 3.14
CA VAL A 15 6.53 -5.35 2.03
C VAL A 15 7.06 -4.03 2.57
N SER A 16 7.96 -3.41 1.84
CA SER A 16 8.47 -2.07 2.14
C SER A 16 7.43 -0.99 1.82
N GLN A 17 7.62 0.21 2.39
CA GLN A 17 6.82 1.37 2.00
C GLN A 17 6.96 1.70 0.50
N GLU A 18 8.11 1.37 -0.09
CA GLU A 18 8.38 1.61 -1.51
C GLU A 18 7.60 0.63 -2.40
N GLU A 19 7.61 -0.66 -2.07
CA GLU A 19 6.82 -1.67 -2.81
C GLU A 19 5.32 -1.40 -2.70
N LEU A 20 4.84 -1.00 -1.53
CA LEU A 20 3.44 -0.61 -1.35
C LEU A 20 3.13 0.69 -2.12
N SER A 21 4.03 1.66 -2.13
CA SER A 21 3.88 2.89 -2.92
C SER A 21 3.75 2.57 -4.41
N ASP A 22 4.64 1.72 -4.91
CA ASP A 22 4.69 1.36 -6.33
C ASP A 22 3.44 0.59 -6.76
N ALA A 23 2.94 -0.32 -5.92
CA ALA A 23 1.68 -1.02 -6.18
C ALA A 23 0.46 -0.09 -6.20
N PHE A 24 0.52 1.05 -5.50
CA PHE A 24 -0.55 2.05 -5.50
C PHE A 24 -0.33 3.15 -6.53
N GLY A 25 0.72 3.06 -7.37
CA GLY A 25 1.04 4.07 -8.37
C GLY A 25 1.39 5.45 -7.78
N LEU A 26 1.92 5.48 -6.55
CA LEU A 26 2.25 6.71 -5.84
C LEU A 26 3.70 7.12 -6.08
N SER A 27 3.97 8.42 -6.00
CA SER A 27 5.30 9.00 -6.21
C SER A 27 6.24 8.80 -5.00
N GLY A 28 6.58 7.54 -4.72
CA GLY A 28 7.58 7.11 -3.74
C GLY A 28 7.08 6.92 -2.30
N ARG A 29 7.90 6.24 -1.48
CA ARG A 29 7.60 5.85 -0.08
C ARG A 29 7.02 6.94 0.83
N ASN A 30 7.28 8.23 0.54
CA ASN A 30 6.78 9.35 1.33
C ASN A 30 5.25 9.42 1.40
N ALA A 31 4.55 8.95 0.36
CA ALA A 31 3.09 8.88 0.37
C ALA A 31 2.58 7.88 1.43
N ILE A 32 3.18 6.69 1.47
CA ILE A 32 2.88 5.65 2.46
C ILE A 32 3.26 6.10 3.87
N SER A 33 4.44 6.72 4.05
CA SER A 33 4.86 7.26 5.34
C SER A 33 3.85 8.28 5.91
N ARG A 34 3.27 9.14 5.06
CA ARG A 34 2.21 10.08 5.49
C ARG A 34 0.92 9.37 5.90
N TRP A 35 0.59 8.23 5.30
CA TRP A 35 -0.55 7.39 5.72
C TRP A 35 -0.29 6.73 7.06
N GLU A 36 0.89 6.13 7.22
CA GLU A 36 1.32 5.40 8.43
C GLU A 36 1.54 6.31 9.64
N THR A 37 1.83 7.59 9.41
CA THR A 37 1.95 8.61 10.48
C THR A 37 0.64 9.36 10.74
N GLY A 38 -0.41 9.12 9.95
CA GLY A 38 -1.69 9.83 10.05
C GLY A 38 -1.66 11.28 9.54
N ARG A 39 -0.50 11.78 9.06
CA ARG A 39 -0.35 13.12 8.47
C ARG A 39 -1.23 13.33 7.24
N ARG A 40 -1.56 12.25 6.52
CA ARG A 40 -2.51 12.27 5.40
C ARG A 40 -3.30 10.97 5.38
N LYS A 41 -4.59 11.03 5.08
CA LYS A 41 -5.40 9.83 4.86
C LYS A 41 -5.24 9.32 3.41
N PRO A 42 -5.31 8.00 3.17
CA PRO A 42 -5.47 7.46 1.81
C PRO A 42 -6.70 8.05 1.12
N SER A 43 -6.68 8.15 -0.21
CA SER A 43 -7.91 8.43 -0.97
C SER A 43 -8.93 7.32 -0.74
N GLU A 44 -10.20 7.56 -1.05
CA GLU A 44 -11.25 6.54 -0.83
C GLU A 44 -10.98 5.26 -1.63
N LEU A 45 -10.52 5.37 -2.88
CA LEU A 45 -10.12 4.21 -3.68
C LEU A 45 -8.95 3.45 -3.05
N ALA A 46 -7.89 4.16 -2.64
CA ALA A 46 -6.75 3.55 -1.97
C ALA A 46 -7.18 2.88 -0.66
N ARG A 47 -8.08 3.51 0.11
CA ARG A 47 -8.64 2.94 1.34
C ARG A 47 -9.37 1.64 1.09
N ARG A 48 -10.21 1.57 0.05
CA ARG A 48 -10.94 0.35 -0.33
C ARG A 48 -10.00 -0.77 -0.75
N LEU A 49 -8.97 -0.44 -1.53
CA LEU A 49 -7.96 -1.41 -1.94
C LEU A 49 -7.15 -1.93 -0.75
N LEU A 50 -6.78 -1.07 0.20
CA LEU A 50 -6.10 -1.48 1.44
C LEU A 50 -6.99 -2.43 2.27
N CYS A 51 -8.29 -2.14 2.39
CA CYS A 51 -9.23 -3.04 3.07
C CYS A 51 -9.31 -4.40 2.35
N LEU A 52 -9.45 -4.41 1.04
CA LEU A 52 -9.47 -5.64 0.25
C LEU A 52 -8.18 -6.47 0.43
N LEU A 53 -7.00 -5.84 0.36
CA LEU A 53 -5.73 -6.52 0.60
C LEU A 53 -5.62 -7.08 2.03
N ASN A 54 -6.26 -6.42 3.01
CA ASN A 54 -6.25 -6.87 4.40
C ASN A 54 -7.09 -8.12 4.62
N ASP A 55 -8.20 -8.26 3.89
CA ASP A 55 -9.16 -9.35 4.04
C ASP A 55 -8.74 -10.61 3.27
N LEU A 56 -7.81 -10.48 2.32
CA LEU A 56 -7.28 -11.60 1.54
C LEU A 56 -6.24 -12.44 2.30
N PRO A 57 -6.08 -13.72 1.92
CA PRO A 57 -4.92 -14.52 2.31
C PRO A 57 -3.62 -13.83 1.91
N VAL A 58 -2.58 -13.94 2.74
CA VAL A 58 -1.31 -13.23 2.55
C VAL A 58 -0.70 -13.51 1.17
N GLY A 59 -0.76 -14.75 0.69
CA GLY A 59 -0.25 -15.13 -0.63
C GLY A 59 -0.95 -14.40 -1.78
N GLU A 60 -2.27 -14.28 -1.73
CA GLU A 60 -3.07 -13.58 -2.74
C GLU A 60 -2.84 -12.08 -2.70
N ALA A 61 -2.84 -11.48 -1.50
CA ALA A 61 -2.56 -10.06 -1.31
C ALA A 61 -1.16 -9.69 -1.85
N LYS A 62 -0.13 -10.51 -1.56
CA LYS A 62 1.22 -10.31 -2.10
C LYS A 62 1.27 -10.48 -3.63
N ALA A 63 0.52 -11.43 -4.19
CA ALA A 63 0.42 -11.60 -5.64
C ALA A 63 -0.18 -10.36 -6.33
N ILE A 64 -1.20 -9.74 -5.73
CA ILE A 64 -1.80 -8.49 -6.20
C ILE A 64 -0.79 -7.33 -6.11
N ILE A 65 -0.14 -7.13 -4.96
CA ILE A 65 0.88 -6.09 -4.79
C ILE A 65 1.97 -6.22 -5.86
N ARG A 66 2.48 -7.44 -6.10
CA ARG A 66 3.49 -7.69 -7.12
C ARG A 66 3.00 -7.33 -8.52
N ARG A 67 1.77 -7.72 -8.87
CA ARG A 67 1.19 -7.45 -10.19
C ARG A 67 0.98 -5.94 -10.41
N LEU A 68 0.42 -5.24 -9.43
CA LEU A 68 0.22 -3.80 -9.52
C LEU A 68 1.56 -3.05 -9.60
N GLY A 69 2.56 -3.49 -8.82
CA GLY A 69 3.90 -2.94 -8.84
C GLY A 69 4.69 -3.19 -10.14
N GLN A 70 4.16 -3.94 -11.11
CA GLN A 70 4.77 -4.07 -12.45
C GLN A 70 4.46 -2.86 -13.35
N TYR A 71 3.40 -2.11 -13.04
CA TYR A 71 2.97 -0.95 -13.81
C TYR A 71 3.57 0.36 -13.29
N LYS A 72 4.76 0.32 -12.67
CA LYS A 72 5.38 1.51 -12.05
C LYS A 72 5.49 2.63 -13.08
N LEU A 73 4.93 3.79 -12.76
CA LEU A 73 5.12 4.99 -13.55
C LEU A 73 6.60 5.38 -13.50
N LYS A 74 7.21 5.60 -14.67
CA LYS A 74 8.57 6.15 -14.74
C LYS A 74 8.59 7.47 -13.96
N ARG A 75 9.41 7.53 -12.91
CA ARG A 75 9.63 8.75 -12.14
C ARG A 75 10.28 9.76 -13.08
N ARG A 76 9.59 10.87 -13.34
CA ARG A 76 10.15 12.02 -14.06
C ARG A 76 11.10 12.78 -13.16
#